data_AF-A0A968QBF4-F1
#
_entry.id   AF-A0A968QBF4-F1
#
_cell.length_a   1.000
_cell.length_b   1.000
_cell.length_c   1.000
_cell.angle_alpha   90.00
_cell.angle_beta   90.00
_cell.angle_gamma   90.00
#
_symmetry.space_group_name_H-M   'P 1'
#
loop_
_entity.id
_entity.type
_entity.pdbx_description
1 polymer ?
#
loop_
_entity_poly.entity_id
_entity_poly.type
_entity_poly.pdbx_seq_one_letter_code
_entity_poly.pdbx_strand_id
1 'polypeptide(L)'
;MSYCLNPSCPKPINNPKSKLCDACGEKLLLHGRYHLVKGLGKGGFGATFLAADLSLPGKPLCVIKQLRPNTDNPNFLSMARELFEREAKTLGRVGNHPQIPRLLDFFEDRQQFYLIQEFVKGNNLQQEVKKNGVLNEAQTRQVLKEVLIILRDIHLQKVIHRDIKPANIIRREIDDRLVLIDFGVVKNQVDSVAANQTALTAFA
;
A
#
# COMPACT_ATOMS: atom_id res chain seq x y z
N MET A 1 15.74 -9.15 -9.40
CA MET A 1 16.27 -8.84 -8.05
C MET A 1 15.31 -9.44 -7.03
N SER A 2 15.78 -9.85 -5.86
CA SER A 2 14.91 -10.35 -4.78
C SER A 2 15.02 -9.43 -3.57
N TYR A 3 13.88 -9.03 -2.99
CA TYR A 3 13.84 -8.13 -1.84
C TYR A 3 13.36 -8.86 -0.58
N CYS A 4 14.08 -8.67 0.52
CA CYS A 4 13.73 -9.27 1.81
C CYS A 4 12.57 -8.53 2.47
N LEU A 5 11.55 -9.27 2.92
CA LEU A 5 10.39 -8.73 3.64
C LEU A 5 10.73 -8.26 5.06
N ASN A 6 11.81 -8.79 5.64
CA ASN A 6 12.19 -8.45 7.00
C ASN A 6 12.64 -6.98 7.06
N PRO A 7 11.92 -6.10 7.80
CA PRO A 7 12.26 -4.68 7.87
C PRO A 7 13.53 -4.37 8.64
N SER A 8 13.95 -5.30 9.49
CA SER A 8 15.18 -5.23 10.28
C SER A 8 16.36 -5.83 9.52
N CYS A 9 16.15 -6.32 8.29
CA CYS A 9 17.21 -6.84 7.46
C CYS A 9 18.17 -5.71 7.08
N PRO A 10 19.47 -5.82 7.43
CA PRO A 10 20.45 -4.77 7.15
C PRO A 10 20.79 -4.65 5.66
N LYS A 11 20.64 -5.76 4.91
CA LYS A 11 20.89 -5.81 3.46
C LYS A 11 19.76 -6.56 2.75
N PRO A 12 18.63 -5.87 2.47
CA PRO A 12 17.42 -6.52 1.96
C PRO A 12 17.48 -6.88 0.47
N ILE A 13 18.52 -6.44 -0.26
CA ILE A 13 18.69 -6.73 -1.67
C ILE A 13 19.50 -8.02 -1.84
N ASN A 14 18.90 -8.99 -2.52
CA ASN A 14 19.45 -10.34 -2.71
C ASN A 14 19.51 -10.70 -4.20
N ASN A 15 20.28 -11.74 -4.51
CA ASN A 15 20.32 -12.31 -5.85
C ASN A 15 18.91 -12.82 -6.26
N PRO A 16 18.47 -12.61 -7.52
CA PRO A 16 17.18 -13.11 -8.02
C PRO A 16 16.93 -14.60 -7.77
N LYS A 17 17.99 -15.42 -7.73
CA LYS A 17 17.91 -16.89 -7.56
C LYS A 17 17.94 -17.34 -6.09
N SER A 18 18.23 -16.44 -5.15
CA SER A 18 18.27 -16.78 -3.72
C SER A 18 16.86 -17.15 -3.24
N LYS A 19 16.76 -18.24 -2.48
CA LYS A 19 15.51 -18.66 -1.81
C LYS A 19 15.37 -18.06 -0.40
N LEU A 20 16.51 -17.83 0.24
CA LEU A 20 16.65 -17.22 1.56
C LEU A 20 17.43 -15.92 1.43
N CYS A 21 17.19 -14.99 2.34
CA CYS A 21 17.94 -13.75 2.41
C CYS A 21 19.36 -14.03 2.90
N ASP A 22 20.35 -13.56 2.17
CA ASP A 22 21.77 -13.77 2.48
C ASP A 22 22.18 -13.08 3.80
N ALA A 23 21.42 -12.06 4.23
CA ALA A 23 21.74 -11.26 5.41
C ALA A 23 21.00 -11.68 6.69
N CYS A 24 19.78 -12.21 6.59
CA CYS A 24 18.96 -12.53 7.78
C CYS A 24 18.30 -13.92 7.73
N GLY A 25 18.57 -14.73 6.69
CA GLY A 25 18.05 -16.09 6.56
C GLY A 25 16.56 -16.22 6.26
N GLU A 26 15.81 -15.12 6.17
CA GLU A 26 14.37 -15.15 5.91
C GLU A 26 14.02 -15.62 4.50
N LYS A 27 12.86 -16.28 4.36
CA LYS A 27 12.37 -16.70 3.05
C LYS A 27 12.10 -15.46 2.18
N LEU A 28 12.56 -15.50 0.93
CA LEU A 28 12.37 -14.40 -0.04
C LEU A 28 11.04 -14.48 -0.81
N LEU A 29 10.23 -15.50 -0.51
CA LEU A 29 8.93 -15.74 -1.11
C LEU A 29 7.84 -15.62 -0.05
N LEU A 30 7.00 -14.60 -0.16
CA LEU A 30 5.87 -14.39 0.74
C LEU A 30 4.75 -15.35 0.39
N HIS A 31 4.22 -16.04 1.40
CA HIS A 31 3.09 -16.97 1.27
C HIS A 31 3.29 -18.04 0.17
N GLY A 32 4.53 -18.43 -0.09
CA GLY A 32 4.87 -19.40 -1.16
C GLY A 32 4.52 -18.94 -2.58
N ARG A 33 4.13 -17.67 -2.77
CA ARG A 33 3.49 -17.18 -3.99
C ARG A 33 4.11 -15.88 -4.51
N TYR A 34 4.34 -14.91 -3.63
CA TYR A 34 4.71 -13.57 -4.04
C TYR A 34 6.23 -13.35 -3.92
N HIS A 35 6.87 -13.06 -5.05
CA HIS A 35 8.29 -12.77 -5.12
C HIS A 35 8.53 -11.26 -5.09
N LEU A 36 9.11 -10.74 -4.02
CA LEU A 36 9.31 -9.30 -3.90
C LEU A 36 10.46 -8.82 -4.77
N VAL A 37 10.18 -7.76 -5.54
CA VAL A 37 11.11 -7.14 -6.48
C VAL A 37 11.85 -5.98 -5.83
N LYS A 38 11.15 -5.07 -5.15
CA LYS A 38 11.72 -3.90 -4.46
C LYS A 38 10.77 -3.30 -3.43
N GLY A 39 11.32 -2.56 -2.46
CA GLY A 39 10.56 -1.64 -1.64
C GLY A 39 10.07 -0.42 -2.44
N LEU A 40 8.82 -0.01 -2.20
CA LEU A 40 8.21 1.20 -2.75
C LEU A 40 8.10 2.32 -1.70
N GLY A 41 7.94 1.96 -0.43
CA GLY A 41 7.89 2.92 0.67
C GLY A 41 7.82 2.24 2.04
N LYS A 42 8.15 3.00 3.09
CA LYS A 42 8.06 2.57 4.49
C LYS A 42 7.46 3.72 5.32
N GLY A 43 6.56 3.39 6.23
CA GLY A 43 5.98 4.33 7.19
C GLY A 43 5.91 3.71 8.59
N GLY A 44 5.37 4.45 9.56
CA GLY A 44 5.31 4.02 10.97
C GLY A 44 4.57 2.70 11.20
N PHE A 45 3.60 2.37 10.35
CA PHE A 45 2.69 1.23 10.56
C PHE A 45 2.80 0.17 9.47
N GLY A 46 3.79 0.26 8.59
CA GLY A 46 3.93 -0.71 7.51
C GLY A 46 4.98 -0.39 6.46
N ALA A 47 5.05 -1.28 5.47
CA ALA A 47 5.91 -1.14 4.30
C ALA A 47 5.16 -1.58 3.04
N THR A 48 5.46 -0.92 1.93
CA THR A 48 4.87 -1.20 0.62
C THR A 48 5.95 -1.73 -0.31
N PHE A 49 5.65 -2.78 -1.05
CA PHE A 49 6.57 -3.47 -1.95
C PHE A 49 5.96 -3.68 -3.32
N LEU A 50 6.81 -3.72 -4.34
CA LEU A 50 6.48 -4.29 -5.64
C LEU A 50 6.85 -5.77 -5.61
N ALA A 51 5.94 -6.63 -6.05
CA ALA A 51 6.17 -8.06 -6.14
C ALA A 51 5.65 -8.62 -7.46
N ALA A 52 6.09 -9.83 -7.81
CA ALA A 52 5.52 -10.64 -8.88
C ALA A 52 4.73 -11.79 -8.26
N ASP A 53 3.51 -12.02 -8.76
CA ASP A 53 2.69 -13.15 -8.36
C ASP A 53 3.11 -14.40 -9.15
N LEU A 54 3.79 -15.36 -8.51
CA LEU A 54 4.33 -16.53 -9.19
C LEU A 54 3.29 -17.63 -9.45
N SER A 55 2.10 -17.57 -8.85
CA SER A 55 1.06 -18.58 -9.09
C SER A 55 0.26 -18.33 -10.38
N LEU A 56 0.34 -17.11 -10.92
CA LEU A 56 -0.39 -16.71 -12.13
C LEU A 56 0.50 -16.81 -13.38
N PRO A 57 -0.06 -17.24 -14.54
CA PRO A 57 0.63 -17.17 -15.83
C PRO A 57 1.12 -15.75 -16.12
N GLY A 58 2.32 -15.63 -16.70
CA GLY A 58 2.94 -14.34 -17.00
C GLY A 58 3.52 -13.59 -15.79
N LYS A 59 3.33 -14.11 -14.57
CA LYS A 59 3.91 -13.56 -13.33
C LYS A 59 3.67 -12.04 -13.17
N PRO A 60 2.40 -11.61 -13.21
CA PRO A 60 2.07 -10.19 -13.20
C PRO A 60 2.60 -9.51 -11.93
N LEU A 61 2.90 -8.21 -12.07
CA LEU A 61 3.31 -7.39 -10.95
C LEU A 61 2.10 -7.00 -10.09
N CYS A 62 2.32 -6.96 -8.78
CA CYS A 62 1.35 -6.52 -7.78
C CYS A 62 2.02 -5.63 -6.73
N VAL A 63 1.21 -4.87 -6.01
CA VAL A 63 1.64 -4.09 -4.85
C VAL A 63 1.30 -4.88 -3.59
N ILE A 64 2.27 -5.03 -2.69
CA ILE A 64 2.08 -5.65 -1.38
C ILE A 64 2.20 -4.57 -0.33
N LYS A 65 1.13 -4.34 0.42
CA LYS A 65 1.18 -3.52 1.64
C LYS A 65 1.22 -4.45 2.84
N GLN A 66 2.31 -4.35 3.57
CA GLN A 66 2.49 -5.05 4.82
C GLN A 66 2.19 -4.08 5.96
N LEU A 67 1.18 -4.39 6.77
CA LEU A 67 0.90 -3.68 8.01
C LEU A 67 1.57 -4.43 9.16
N ARG A 68 2.33 -3.67 9.96
CA ARG A 68 3.12 -4.22 11.07
C ARG A 68 2.69 -3.60 12.39
N PRO A 69 1.88 -4.30 13.19
CA PRO A 69 1.71 -3.95 14.58
C PRO A 69 3.08 -4.06 15.27
N ASN A 70 3.55 -3.00 15.91
CA ASN A 70 4.82 -3.00 16.64
C ASN A 70 4.60 -3.31 18.13
N THR A 71 3.75 -4.29 18.41
CA THR A 71 3.40 -4.69 19.78
C THR A 71 2.80 -6.10 19.78
N ASP A 72 3.13 -6.86 20.82
CA ASP A 72 2.53 -8.16 21.09
C ASP A 72 1.24 -8.05 21.93
N ASN A 73 0.76 -6.83 22.20
CA ASN A 73 -0.46 -6.62 22.97
C ASN A 73 -1.66 -7.18 22.21
N PRO A 74 -2.36 -8.20 22.75
CA PRO A 74 -3.47 -8.87 22.06
C PRO A 74 -4.61 -7.92 21.66
N ASN A 75 -4.88 -6.89 22.48
CA ASN A 75 -5.94 -5.90 22.20
C ASN A 75 -5.57 -4.98 21.04
N PHE A 76 -4.27 -4.68 20.88
CA PHE A 76 -3.81 -3.89 19.75
C PHE A 76 -3.78 -4.74 18.48
N LEU A 77 -3.35 -6.01 18.58
CA LEU A 77 -3.36 -6.95 17.45
C LEU A 77 -4.78 -7.21 16.94
N SER A 78 -5.76 -7.37 17.82
CA SER A 78 -7.17 -7.52 17.42
C SER A 78 -7.69 -6.27 16.71
N MET A 79 -7.41 -5.08 17.25
CA MET A 79 -7.79 -3.82 16.60
C MET A 79 -7.11 -3.64 15.23
N ALA A 80 -5.82 -3.95 15.13
CA ALA A 80 -5.09 -3.88 13.86
C ALA A 80 -5.70 -4.83 12.81
N ARG A 81 -6.09 -6.04 13.23
CA ARG A 81 -6.80 -7.01 12.38
C ARG A 81 -8.13 -6.45 11.89
N GLU A 82 -8.96 -5.89 12.77
CA GLU A 82 -10.24 -5.30 12.40
C GLU A 82 -10.09 -4.15 11.39
N LEU A 83 -9.10 -3.28 11.60
CA LEU A 83 -8.81 -2.17 10.71
C LEU A 83 -8.34 -2.66 9.34
N PHE A 84 -7.45 -3.65 9.32
CA PHE A 84 -6.97 -4.28 8.10
C PHE A 84 -8.11 -4.93 7.30
N GLU A 85 -8.98 -5.71 7.96
CA GLU A 85 -10.16 -6.29 7.31
C GLU A 85 -11.11 -5.22 6.77
N ARG A 86 -11.26 -4.10 7.47
CA ARG A 86 -12.05 -2.97 7.01
C ARG A 86 -11.45 -2.33 5.75
N GLU A 87 -10.14 -2.23 5.64
CA GLU A 87 -9.47 -1.75 4.42
C GLU A 87 -9.69 -2.73 3.26
N ALA A 88 -9.50 -4.03 3.49
CA ALA A 88 -9.78 -5.06 2.49
C ALA A 88 -11.24 -4.98 1.99
N LYS A 89 -12.22 -4.89 2.91
CA LYS A 89 -13.65 -4.73 2.56
C LYS A 89 -13.92 -3.44 1.79
N THR A 90 -13.28 -2.33 2.18
CA THR A 90 -13.43 -1.04 1.51
C THR A 90 -12.94 -1.14 0.07
N LEU A 91 -11.73 -1.67 -0.14
CA LEU A 91 -11.15 -1.88 -1.47
C LEU A 91 -11.95 -2.89 -2.30
N GLY A 92 -12.46 -3.96 -1.69
CA GLY A 92 -13.34 -4.91 -2.36
C GLY A 92 -14.62 -4.26 -2.90
N ARG A 93 -15.16 -3.26 -2.19
CA ARG A 93 -16.34 -2.50 -2.61
C ARG A 93 -16.04 -1.58 -3.79
N VAL A 94 -14.96 -0.80 -3.73
CA VAL A 94 -14.66 0.23 -4.75
C VAL A 94 -13.72 -0.24 -5.87
N GLY A 95 -13.11 -1.43 -5.74
CA GLY A 95 -12.08 -1.92 -6.65
C GLY A 95 -12.56 -2.23 -8.07
N ASN A 96 -13.88 -2.26 -8.31
CA ASN A 96 -14.44 -2.36 -9.66
C ASN A 96 -14.33 -1.04 -10.45
N HIS A 97 -14.00 0.07 -9.78
CA HIS A 97 -13.80 1.36 -10.44
C HIS A 97 -12.47 1.37 -11.23
N PRO A 98 -12.44 1.79 -12.50
CA PRO A 98 -11.26 1.69 -13.37
C PRO A 98 -10.06 2.58 -12.95
N GLN A 99 -10.30 3.52 -12.04
CA GLN A 99 -9.29 4.45 -11.50
C GLN A 99 -8.98 4.17 -10.02
N ILE A 100 -9.25 2.95 -9.55
CA ILE A 100 -8.88 2.45 -8.22
C ILE A 100 -8.23 1.07 -8.41
N PRO A 101 -7.07 0.78 -7.79
CA PRO A 101 -6.48 -0.55 -7.88
C PRO A 101 -7.40 -1.62 -7.29
N ARG A 102 -7.53 -2.74 -8.00
CA ARG A 102 -8.24 -3.91 -7.46
C ARG A 102 -7.51 -4.51 -6.27
N LEU A 103 -8.27 -4.98 -5.28
CA LEU A 103 -7.78 -5.93 -4.30
C LEU A 103 -7.67 -7.30 -4.97
N LEU A 104 -6.48 -7.89 -4.93
CA LEU A 104 -6.20 -9.21 -5.52
C LEU A 104 -6.27 -10.32 -4.47
N ASP A 105 -5.81 -10.02 -3.25
CA ASP A 105 -5.73 -10.96 -2.15
C ASP A 105 -5.51 -10.22 -0.83
N PHE A 106 -5.82 -10.85 0.30
CA PHE A 106 -5.44 -10.36 1.62
C PHE A 106 -5.32 -11.52 2.60
N PHE A 107 -4.28 -11.49 3.45
CA PHE A 107 -4.04 -12.56 4.41
C PHE A 107 -3.21 -12.08 5.60
N GLU A 108 -3.23 -12.91 6.65
CA GLU A 108 -2.34 -12.82 7.80
C GLU A 108 -1.25 -13.90 7.67
N ASP A 109 0.01 -13.53 7.88
CA ASP A 109 1.14 -14.46 7.94
C ASP A 109 2.12 -14.01 9.03
N ARG A 110 2.43 -14.92 9.97
CA ARG A 110 3.27 -14.65 11.16
C ARG A 110 2.88 -13.37 11.92
N GLN A 111 1.58 -13.19 12.20
CA GLN A 111 1.02 -12.00 12.89
C GLN A 111 1.23 -10.67 12.14
N GLN A 112 1.54 -10.73 10.85
CA GLN A 112 1.63 -9.57 9.98
C GLN A 112 0.51 -9.62 8.95
N PHE A 113 -0.02 -8.46 8.58
CA PHE A 113 -1.16 -8.38 7.68
C PHE A 113 -0.72 -7.88 6.29
N TYR A 114 -1.21 -8.52 5.23
CA TYR A 114 -0.79 -8.23 3.86
C TYR A 114 -1.98 -7.95 2.96
N LEU A 115 -2.03 -6.76 2.36
CA LEU A 115 -2.96 -6.44 1.27
C LEU A 115 -2.22 -6.55 -0.06
N ILE A 116 -2.76 -7.33 -0.98
CA ILE A 116 -2.23 -7.49 -2.34
C ILE A 116 -3.14 -6.74 -3.29
N GLN A 117 -2.57 -5.77 -4.02
CA GLN A 117 -3.30 -4.88 -4.91
C GLN A 117 -2.73 -4.92 -6.32
N GLU A 118 -3.56 -4.56 -7.28
CA GLU A 118 -3.13 -4.33 -8.66
C GLU A 118 -1.99 -3.31 -8.71
N PHE A 119 -0.94 -3.62 -9.50
CA PHE A 119 0.14 -2.67 -9.74
C PHE A 119 -0.25 -1.69 -10.84
N VAL A 120 -0.32 -0.40 -10.48
CA VAL A 120 -0.54 0.69 -11.42
C VAL A 120 0.81 1.19 -11.92
N LYS A 121 1.13 0.89 -13.19
CA LYS A 121 2.35 1.38 -13.81
C LYS A 121 2.20 2.86 -14.19
N GLY A 122 3.07 3.71 -13.63
CA GLY A 122 3.17 5.12 -13.97
C GLY A 122 3.83 5.95 -12.87
N ASN A 123 3.78 7.27 -13.01
CA ASN A 123 4.32 8.21 -12.04
C ASN A 123 3.19 8.80 -11.21
N ASN A 124 3.44 9.05 -9.92
CA ASN A 124 2.53 9.86 -9.13
C ASN A 124 2.71 11.35 -9.41
N LEU A 125 1.68 12.15 -9.12
CA LEU A 125 1.72 13.59 -9.40
C LEU A 125 2.86 14.30 -8.65
N GLN A 126 3.28 13.81 -7.48
CA GLN A 126 4.45 14.34 -6.78
C GLN A 126 5.74 14.16 -7.60
N GLN A 127 5.93 12.98 -8.20
CA GLN A 127 7.05 12.68 -9.09
C GLN A 127 6.98 13.49 -10.37
N GLU A 128 5.79 13.68 -10.95
CA GLU A 128 5.60 14.52 -12.13
C GLU A 128 6.01 15.97 -11.86
N VAL A 129 5.53 16.55 -10.76
CA VAL A 129 5.89 17.92 -10.38
C VAL A 129 7.38 18.06 -10.11
N LYS A 130 7.99 17.07 -9.44
CA LYS A 130 9.44 17.06 -9.20
C LYS A 130 10.24 17.00 -10.50
N LYS A 131 9.75 16.28 -11.51
CA LYS A 131 10.45 16.08 -12.78
C LYS A 131 10.23 17.23 -13.77
N ASN A 132 9.01 17.73 -13.86
CA ASN A 132 8.56 18.62 -14.94
C ASN A 132 8.31 20.06 -14.47
N GLY A 133 8.37 20.31 -13.15
CA GLY A 133 7.99 21.59 -12.55
C GLY A 133 6.53 21.66 -12.13
N VAL A 134 6.13 22.79 -11.56
CA VAL A 134 4.75 23.02 -11.10
C VAL A 134 3.75 23.00 -12.25
N LEU A 135 2.54 22.51 -11.98
CA LEU A 135 1.45 22.53 -12.95
C LEU A 135 0.93 23.96 -13.10
N ASN A 136 0.60 24.37 -14.32
CA ASN A 136 -0.14 25.60 -14.55
C ASN A 136 -1.62 25.43 -14.16
N GLU A 137 -2.39 26.52 -14.20
CA GLU A 137 -3.80 26.51 -13.78
C GLU A 137 -4.64 25.52 -14.61
N ALA A 138 -4.46 25.48 -15.93
CA ALA A 138 -5.21 24.60 -16.81
C ALA A 138 -4.94 23.11 -16.51
N GLN A 139 -3.67 22.76 -16.31
CA GLN A 139 -3.25 21.41 -15.92
C GLN A 139 -3.81 21.03 -14.53
N THR A 140 -3.74 21.95 -13.57
CA THR A 140 -4.27 21.74 -12.22
C THR A 140 -5.78 21.52 -12.26
N ARG A 141 -6.52 22.32 -13.04
CA ARG A 141 -7.97 22.18 -13.22
C ARG A 141 -8.32 20.82 -13.82
N GLN A 142 -7.53 20.33 -14.77
CA GLN A 142 -7.75 19.02 -15.38
C GLN A 142 -7.55 17.89 -14.37
N VAL A 143 -6.47 17.93 -13.59
CA VAL A 143 -6.21 16.98 -12.49
C VAL A 143 -7.38 16.97 -11.50
N LEU A 144 -7.81 18.16 -11.04
CA LEU A 144 -8.89 18.27 -10.07
C LEU A 144 -10.22 17.71 -10.60
N LYS A 145 -10.57 18.02 -11.86
CA LYS A 145 -11.79 17.48 -12.49
C LYS A 145 -11.80 15.96 -12.49
N GLU A 146 -10.70 15.35 -12.88
CA GLU A 146 -10.59 13.89 -12.95
C GLU A 146 -10.64 13.26 -11.55
N VAL A 147 -9.92 13.82 -10.58
CA VAL A 147 -9.98 13.36 -9.18
C VAL A 147 -11.40 13.49 -8.62
N LEU A 148 -12.10 14.60 -8.88
CA LEU A 148 -13.47 14.81 -8.40
C LEU A 148 -14.46 13.77 -8.93
N ILE A 149 -14.27 13.28 -10.16
CA ILE A 149 -15.09 12.19 -10.72
C ILE A 149 -14.88 10.90 -9.92
N ILE A 150 -13.62 10.53 -9.66
CA ILE A 150 -13.27 9.36 -8.82
C ILE A 150 -13.91 9.52 -7.43
N LEU A 151 -13.78 10.71 -6.82
CA LEU A 151 -14.31 10.99 -5.48
C LEU A 151 -15.83 10.89 -5.43
N ARG A 152 -16.54 11.44 -6.41
CA ARG A 152 -17.99 11.31 -6.52
C ARG A 152 -18.40 9.84 -6.51
N ASP A 153 -17.73 9.01 -7.31
CA ASP A 153 -18.11 7.61 -7.50
C ASP A 153 -17.84 6.75 -6.25
N ILE A 154 -16.75 7.00 -5.52
CA ILE A 154 -16.51 6.34 -4.22
C ILE A 154 -17.43 6.87 -3.10
N HIS A 155 -17.78 8.16 -3.13
CA HIS A 155 -18.69 8.75 -2.14
C HIS A 155 -20.12 8.22 -2.29
N LEU A 156 -20.59 7.94 -3.51
CA LEU A 156 -21.86 7.24 -3.75
C LEU A 156 -21.90 5.87 -3.07
N GLN A 157 -20.74 5.22 -2.95
CA GLN A 157 -20.59 3.96 -2.23
C GLN A 157 -20.32 4.16 -0.73
N LYS A 158 -20.45 5.38 -0.19
CA LYS A 158 -20.15 5.73 1.21
C LYS A 158 -18.71 5.39 1.62
N VAL A 159 -17.75 5.53 0.71
CA VAL A 159 -16.30 5.42 0.98
C VAL A 159 -15.68 6.81 0.99
N ILE A 160 -14.92 7.14 2.03
CA ILE A 160 -14.11 8.37 2.09
C ILE A 160 -12.64 7.97 2.02
N HIS A 161 -11.88 8.58 1.10
CA HIS A 161 -10.46 8.22 0.88
C HIS A 161 -9.52 8.59 2.04
N ARG A 162 -9.72 9.78 2.64
CA ARG A 162 -8.99 10.33 3.82
C ARG A 162 -7.49 10.64 3.66
N ASP A 163 -6.82 10.19 2.60
CA ASP A 163 -5.40 10.52 2.36
C ASP A 163 -5.14 10.98 0.91
N ILE A 164 -5.89 12.00 0.46
CA ILE A 164 -5.73 12.53 -0.90
C ILE A 164 -4.55 13.50 -0.92
N LYS A 165 -3.50 13.14 -1.67
CA LYS A 165 -2.30 13.96 -1.88
C LYS A 165 -1.60 13.57 -3.18
N PRO A 166 -0.72 14.42 -3.75
CA PRO A 166 -0.05 14.11 -5.03
C PRO A 166 0.72 12.78 -5.06
N ALA A 167 1.24 12.32 -3.92
CA ALA A 167 1.93 11.03 -3.83
C ALA A 167 1.01 9.80 -4.00
N ASN A 168 -0.30 9.97 -3.78
CA ASN A 168 -1.31 8.91 -3.82
C ASN A 168 -2.18 8.95 -5.09
N ILE A 169 -1.76 9.71 -6.10
CA ILE A 169 -2.47 9.84 -7.38
C ILE A 169 -1.47 9.50 -8.48
N ILE A 170 -1.65 8.35 -9.12
CA ILE A 170 -0.77 7.86 -10.20
C ILE A 170 -1.38 8.19 -11.56
N ARG A 171 -0.62 8.82 -12.44
CA ARG A 171 -0.96 8.88 -13.88
C ARG A 171 -0.53 7.58 -14.53
N ARG A 172 -1.49 6.77 -14.91
CA ARG A 172 -1.28 5.42 -15.45
C ARG A 172 -0.77 5.51 -16.89
N GLU A 173 0.32 4.82 -17.18
CA GLU A 173 1.00 4.92 -18.48
C GLU A 173 0.18 4.43 -19.67
N ILE A 174 -0.71 3.47 -19.46
CA ILE A 174 -1.43 2.80 -20.57
C ILE A 174 -2.48 3.71 -21.23
N ASP A 175 -3.06 4.64 -20.47
CA ASP A 175 -4.21 5.45 -20.90
C ASP A 175 -4.20 6.89 -20.38
N ASP A 176 -3.11 7.31 -19.75
CA ASP A 176 -2.90 8.63 -19.14
C ASP A 176 -3.93 9.04 -18.07
N ARG A 177 -4.72 8.09 -17.57
CA ARG A 177 -5.73 8.35 -16.53
C ARG A 177 -5.10 8.38 -15.15
N LEU A 178 -5.62 9.25 -14.30
CA LEU A 178 -5.31 9.28 -12.89
C LEU A 178 -5.95 8.09 -12.19
N VAL A 179 -5.19 7.46 -11.30
CA VAL A 179 -5.60 6.35 -10.46
C VAL A 179 -5.34 6.73 -9.01
N LEU A 180 -6.38 6.66 -8.20
CA LEU A 180 -6.30 6.98 -6.77
C LEU A 180 -5.90 5.72 -6.00
N ILE A 181 -4.77 5.81 -5.30
CA ILE A 181 -4.20 4.72 -4.50
C ILE A 181 -4.20 5.07 -3.02
N ASP A 182 -3.91 4.08 -2.17
CA ASP A 182 -3.69 4.30 -0.73
C ASP A 182 -4.90 4.87 0.03
N PHE A 183 -5.96 4.07 0.12
CA PHE A 183 -7.12 4.30 0.99
C PHE A 183 -6.69 4.21 2.47
N GLY A 184 -6.15 5.30 3.01
CA GLY A 184 -5.49 5.40 4.32
C GLY A 184 -6.39 5.26 5.56
N VAL A 185 -7.43 4.41 5.50
CA VAL A 185 -8.38 4.19 6.60
C VAL A 185 -7.66 3.63 7.83
N VAL A 186 -6.72 2.70 7.64
CA VAL A 186 -6.00 2.04 8.74
C VAL A 186 -4.96 2.96 9.35
N LYS A 187 -4.20 3.66 8.50
CA LYS A 187 -3.11 4.55 8.95
C LYS A 187 -3.61 5.57 9.96
N ASN A 188 -4.66 6.33 9.62
CA ASN A 188 -5.12 7.39 10.52
C ASN A 188 -5.72 6.86 11.84
N GLN A 189 -6.35 5.68 11.83
CA GLN A 189 -6.97 5.11 13.03
C GLN A 189 -5.93 4.47 13.95
N VAL A 190 -4.97 3.72 13.41
CA VAL A 190 -3.89 3.13 14.22
C VAL A 190 -2.96 4.21 14.78
N ASP A 191 -2.56 5.21 13.98
CA ASP A 191 -1.76 6.35 14.43
C ASP A 191 -2.44 7.07 15.62
N SER A 192 -3.75 7.30 15.53
CA SER A 192 -4.53 7.96 16.58
C SER A 192 -4.60 7.15 17.88
N VAL A 193 -4.74 5.82 17.77
CA VAL A 193 -4.84 4.94 18.94
C VAL A 193 -3.47 4.73 19.59
N ALA A 194 -2.42 4.55 18.79
CA ALA A 194 -1.05 4.48 19.29
C ALA A 194 -0.63 5.78 20.00
N ALA A 195 -1.01 6.95 19.45
CA ALA A 195 -0.78 8.23 20.10
C ALA A 195 -1.51 8.34 21.45
N ASN A 196 -2.78 7.89 21.52
CA ASN A 196 -3.57 7.91 22.75
C ASN A 196 -3.05 6.93 23.84
N GLN A 197 -2.52 5.76 23.46
CA GLN A 197 -1.90 4.84 24.43
C GLN A 197 -0.57 5.38 24.95
N THR A 198 0.25 5.97 24.08
CA THR A 198 1.51 6.62 24.49
C THR A 198 1.24 7.75 25.50
N ALA A 199 0.17 8.51 25.27
CA ALA A 199 -0.27 9.56 26.19
C ALA A 199 -0.72 8.99 27.55
N LEU A 200 -1.45 7.88 27.59
CA LEU A 200 -1.91 7.25 28.84
C LEU A 200 -0.75 6.65 29.66
N THR A 201 0.31 6.14 29.03
CA THR A 201 1.51 5.65 29.74
C THR A 201 2.44 6.77 30.20
N ALA A 202 2.34 7.98 29.65
CA ALA A 202 3.18 9.12 30.05
C ALA A 202 2.69 9.84 31.32
N PHE A 203 1.50 9.49 31.81
CA PHE A 203 0.91 10.02 33.05
C PHE A 203 0.83 8.98 34.19
N ALA A 204 1.50 7.82 34.04
CA ALA A 204 1.58 6.76 35.04
C ALA A 204 2.97 6.70 35.67
#